data_AF-A0A9D7RE47-F1
#
_entry.id   AF-A0A9D7RE47-F1
#
_cell.length_a   1.000
_cell.length_b   1.000
_cell.length_c   1.000
_cell.angle_alpha   90.00
_cell.angle_beta   90.00
_cell.angle_gamma   90.00
#
_symmetry.space_group_name_H-M   'P 1'
#
loop_
_entity.id
_entity.type
_entity.pdbx_description
1 polymer ?
#
loop_
_entity_poly.entity_id
_entity_poly.type
_entity_poly.pdbx_seq_one_letter_code
_entity_poly.pdbx_strand_id
1 'polypeptide(L)'
;MVGKHGQPGGYVFLNVQGKIDTSHNMDKAPVPFVYKIGTNNHFIQVNMGEKEFSIEAEAYVYGHLIVDYSKLFNGITLNQAGSLSVKTAAENNAALGQKIANNIPAMFTYE
;
A
#
# COMPACT_ATOMS: atom_id res chain seq x y z
N MET A 1 -20.78 -28.15 6.92
CA MET A 1 -20.05 -27.46 8.00
C MET A 1 -18.92 -26.69 7.35
N VAL A 2 -19.02 -25.36 7.29
CA VAL A 2 -17.96 -24.50 6.71
C VAL A 2 -17.00 -24.16 7.84
N GLY A 3 -15.73 -24.52 7.69
CA GLY A 3 -14.69 -24.25 8.69
C GLY A 3 -14.54 -22.74 8.91
N LYS A 4 -14.88 -22.27 10.11
CA LYS A 4 -14.67 -20.89 10.56
C LYS A 4 -13.19 -20.66 10.92
N HIS A 5 -12.29 -20.66 9.94
CA HIS A 5 -10.93 -20.16 10.11
C HIS A 5 -10.57 -19.22 8.95
N GLY A 6 -11.10 -18.00 9.03
CA GLY A 6 -10.72 -16.85 8.22
C GLY A 6 -11.22 -15.61 8.97
N GLN A 7 -10.32 -14.69 9.30
CA GLN A 7 -10.54 -13.56 10.23
C GLN A 7 -11.86 -12.81 9.97
N PRO A 8 -12.55 -12.31 11.01
CA PRO A 8 -13.78 -11.54 10.83
C PRO A 8 -13.46 -10.23 10.09
N GLY A 9 -13.72 -10.20 8.77
CA GLY A 9 -13.61 -9.00 7.92
C GLY A 9 -12.34 -8.89 7.06
N GLY A 10 -11.34 -9.78 7.17
CA GLY A 10 -10.25 -9.93 6.19
C GLY A 10 -9.44 -8.68 5.78
N TYR A 11 -9.28 -7.70 6.66
CA TYR A 11 -8.49 -6.48 6.37
C TYR A 11 -7.16 -6.46 7.11
N VAL A 12 -6.19 -5.73 6.55
CA VAL A 12 -4.86 -5.54 7.14
C VAL A 12 -4.60 -4.07 7.39
N PHE A 13 -3.93 -3.77 8.49
CA PHE A 13 -3.39 -2.43 8.74
C PHE A 13 -2.06 -2.27 8.03
N LEU A 14 -1.83 -1.11 7.42
CA LEU A 14 -0.59 -0.83 6.72
C LEU A 14 0.38 -0.11 7.68
N ASN A 15 1.57 -0.69 7.87
CA ASN A 15 2.69 0.00 8.50
C ASN A 15 3.90 -0.10 7.57
N VAL A 16 4.20 0.98 6.87
CA VAL A 16 5.37 1.07 5.99
C VAL A 16 6.36 2.07 6.56
N GLN A 17 7.61 1.63 6.68
CA GLN A 17 8.69 2.45 7.17
C GLN A 17 9.97 2.14 6.39
N GLY A 18 10.81 3.14 6.22
CA GLY A 18 12.05 2.98 5.48
C GLY A 18 12.86 4.26 5.48
N LYS A 19 13.80 4.34 4.53
CA LYS A 19 14.54 5.57 4.24
C LYS A 19 14.36 5.92 2.77
N ILE A 20 14.30 7.21 2.49
CA ILE A 20 14.10 7.74 1.14
C ILE A 20 15.08 8.89 0.90
N ASP A 21 15.71 8.90 -0.26
CA ASP A 21 16.48 10.06 -0.70
C ASP A 21 15.50 11.13 -1.22
N THR A 22 15.55 12.30 -0.61
CA THR A 22 14.67 13.45 -0.93
C THR A 22 15.40 14.53 -1.71
N SER A 23 16.67 14.31 -2.04
CA SER A 23 17.46 15.21 -2.85
C SER A 23 17.14 15.06 -4.33
N HIS A 24 17.22 16.17 -5.06
CA HIS A 24 16.98 16.15 -6.51
C HIS A 24 18.03 15.32 -7.27
N ASN A 25 19.26 15.22 -6.73
CA ASN A 25 20.40 14.61 -7.40
C ASN A 25 20.75 13.20 -6.88
N MET A 26 19.98 12.66 -5.92
CA MET A 26 20.24 11.35 -5.28
C MET A 26 21.59 11.24 -4.54
N ASP A 27 22.14 12.38 -4.10
CA ASP A 27 23.49 12.47 -3.54
C ASP A 27 23.49 12.66 -2.02
N LYS A 28 22.32 12.65 -1.37
CA LYS A 28 22.20 12.90 0.07
C LYS A 28 21.88 11.63 0.84
N ALA A 29 22.26 11.64 2.11
CA ALA A 29 21.90 10.55 3.02
C ALA A 29 20.36 10.39 3.06
N PRO A 30 19.83 9.19 2.82
CA PRO A 30 18.39 8.94 2.87
C PRO A 30 17.80 9.25 4.24
N VAL A 31 16.66 9.95 4.25
CA VAL A 31 15.94 10.33 5.48
C VAL A 31 14.86 9.30 5.82
N PRO A 32 14.56 9.06 7.10
CA PRO A 32 13.55 8.07 7.48
C PRO A 32 12.12 8.55 7.18
N PHE A 33 11.25 7.63 6.78
CA PHE A 33 9.81 7.84 6.69
C PHE A 33 9.04 6.73 7.43
N VAL A 34 7.85 7.05 7.93
CA VAL A 34 6.95 6.12 8.64
C VAL A 34 5.49 6.46 8.34
N TYR A 35 4.75 5.53 7.74
CA TYR A 35 3.32 5.66 7.50
C TYR A 35 2.56 4.52 8.15
N LYS A 36 1.81 4.85 9.21
CA LYS A 36 0.90 3.94 9.90
C LYS A 36 -0.53 4.27 9.49
N ILE A 37 -1.12 3.42 8.65
CA ILE A 37 -2.50 3.54 8.16
C ILE A 37 -3.39 2.46 8.76
N GLY A 38 -4.41 2.87 9.52
CA GLY A 38 -5.28 1.88 10.16
C GLY A 38 -6.45 2.38 10.99
N THR A 39 -6.96 3.61 10.77
CA THR A 39 -8.29 3.98 11.30
C THR A 39 -9.40 3.48 10.37
N ASN A 40 -10.62 3.32 10.90
CA ASN A 40 -11.79 2.91 10.11
C ASN A 40 -12.07 3.85 8.92
N ASN A 41 -11.67 5.12 9.01
CA ASN A 41 -11.81 6.10 7.93
C ASN A 41 -10.94 5.76 6.70
N HIS A 42 -9.94 4.90 6.86
CA HIS A 42 -9.04 4.43 5.81
C HIS A 42 -9.26 2.96 5.46
N PHE A 43 -10.46 2.44 5.74
CA PHE A 43 -10.86 1.14 5.22
C PHE A 43 -11.06 1.25 3.71
N ILE A 44 -10.14 0.67 2.94
CA ILE A 44 -10.16 0.69 1.48
C ILE A 44 -10.10 -0.75 0.97
N GLN A 45 -11.02 -1.07 0.07
CA GLN A 45 -11.02 -2.34 -0.65
C GLN A 45 -10.14 -2.22 -1.90
N VAL A 46 -9.14 -3.10 -1.99
CA VAL A 46 -8.35 -3.27 -3.21
C VAL A 46 -9.09 -4.27 -4.10
N ASN A 47 -9.68 -3.78 -5.19
CA ASN A 47 -10.32 -4.65 -6.18
C ASN A 47 -9.26 -5.19 -7.13
N MET A 48 -8.94 -6.48 -6.99
CA MET A 48 -8.16 -7.20 -7.98
C MET A 48 -9.07 -7.56 -9.15
N GLY A 49 -8.63 -7.26 -10.39
CA GLY A 49 -9.41 -7.57 -11.58
C GLY A 49 -9.67 -9.08 -11.72
N GLU A 50 -10.78 -9.45 -12.34
CA GLU A 50 -11.06 -10.84 -12.68
C GLU A 50 -10.21 -11.26 -13.90
N LYS A 51 -9.58 -12.43 -13.82
CA LYS A 51 -8.87 -13.02 -14.94
C LYS A 51 -9.30 -14.47 -15.10
N GLU A 52 -9.72 -14.82 -16.31
CA GLU A 52 -10.04 -16.19 -16.65
C GLU A 52 -8.74 -16.96 -16.91
N PHE A 53 -8.64 -18.15 -16.33
CA PHE A 53 -7.54 -19.08 -16.58
C PHE A 53 -8.12 -20.38 -17.13
N SER A 54 -7.65 -20.81 -18.29
CA SER A 54 -7.88 -22.16 -18.79
C SER A 54 -6.69 -23.04 -18.41
N ILE A 55 -6.95 -24.12 -17.68
CA ILE A 55 -5.94 -25.05 -17.21
C ILE A 55 -6.19 -26.39 -17.90
N GLU A 56 -5.21 -26.87 -18.66
CA GLU A 56 -5.23 -28.21 -19.25
C GLU A 56 -4.60 -29.25 -18.31
N ALA A 57 -4.86 -30.53 -18.56
CA ALA A 57 -4.26 -31.61 -17.79
C ALA A 57 -2.73 -31.53 -17.89
N GLU A 58 -2.04 -31.69 -16.75
CA GLU A 58 -0.58 -31.62 -16.63
C GLU A 58 0.06 -30.24 -16.92
N ALA A 59 -0.74 -29.17 -17.09
CA ALA A 59 -0.24 -27.82 -17.27
C ALA A 59 -0.16 -27.03 -15.94
N TYR A 60 0.81 -26.10 -15.88
CA TYR A 60 0.93 -25.09 -14.83
C TYR A 60 0.55 -23.72 -15.39
N VAL A 61 -0.28 -22.99 -14.67
CA VAL A 61 -0.62 -21.60 -14.95
C VAL A 61 -0.23 -20.75 -13.75
N TYR A 62 0.46 -19.64 -14.00
CA TYR A 62 0.88 -18.69 -12.98
C TYR A 62 0.07 -17.41 -13.13
N GLY A 63 -0.52 -16.94 -12.02
CA GLY A 63 -1.02 -15.58 -11.92
C GLY A 63 0.00 -14.73 -11.16
N HIS A 64 0.27 -13.53 -11.66
CA HIS A 64 1.20 -12.59 -11.04
C HIS A 64 0.44 -11.49 -10.32
N LEU A 65 0.75 -11.29 -9.04
CA LEU A 65 0.39 -10.09 -8.30
C LEU A 65 1.63 -9.22 -8.17
N ILE A 66 1.62 -8.08 -8.85
CA ILE A 66 2.72 -7.12 -8.85
C ILE A 66 2.36 -5.98 -7.89
N VAL A 67 3.33 -5.59 -7.05
CA VAL A 67 3.19 -4.47 -6.11
C VAL A 67 4.23 -3.40 -6.43
N ASP A 68 3.78 -2.26 -6.96
CA ASP A 68 4.62 -1.09 -7.23
C ASP A 68 4.56 -0.10 -6.06
N TYR A 69 5.57 -0.16 -5.19
CA TYR A 69 5.69 0.72 -4.03
C TYR A 69 5.94 2.20 -4.39
N SER A 70 6.36 2.52 -5.61
CA SER A 70 6.49 3.92 -6.02
C SER A 70 5.13 4.63 -6.01
N LYS A 71 4.05 3.89 -6.31
CA LYS A 71 2.68 4.41 -6.35
C LYS A 71 2.21 4.91 -5.00
N LEU A 72 2.71 4.34 -3.90
CA LEU A 72 2.41 4.79 -2.54
C LEU A 72 2.72 6.28 -2.34
N PHE A 73 3.77 6.78 -3.00
CA PHE A 73 4.26 8.15 -2.87
C PHE A 73 3.67 9.13 -3.88
N ASN A 74 2.75 8.69 -4.75
CA ASN A 74 2.17 9.54 -5.79
C ASN A 74 1.53 10.81 -5.20
N GLY A 75 1.99 11.96 -5.68
CA GLY A 75 1.48 13.27 -5.25
C GLY A 75 1.80 13.63 -3.80
N ILE A 76 2.77 12.96 -3.16
CA ILE A 76 3.34 13.33 -1.86
C ILE A 76 4.62 14.15 -2.10
N THR A 77 4.73 15.30 -1.44
CA THR A 77 5.91 16.17 -1.54
C THR A 77 7.01 15.65 -0.62
N LEU A 78 7.84 14.72 -1.12
CA LEU A 78 8.83 13.99 -0.31
C LEU A 78 9.98 14.86 0.23
N ASN A 79 10.21 16.05 -0.31
CA ASN A 79 11.21 16.99 0.21
C ASN A 79 10.74 17.80 1.43
N GLN A 80 9.52 17.57 1.93
CA GLN A 80 8.98 18.20 3.12
C GLN A 80 8.96 17.21 4.29
N ALA A 81 9.59 17.56 5.40
CA ALA A 81 9.68 16.68 6.57
C ALA A 81 8.28 16.29 7.11
N GLY A 82 7.31 17.21 7.07
CA GLY A 82 5.92 16.95 7.49
C GLY A 82 5.18 15.94 6.61
N SER A 83 5.69 15.63 5.42
CA SER A 83 5.11 14.64 4.51
C SER A 83 5.65 13.22 4.73
N LEU A 84 6.67 13.04 5.57
CA LEU A 84 7.36 11.75 5.74
C LEU A 84 6.86 10.95 6.96
N SER A 85 5.87 11.44 7.69
CA SER A 85 5.36 10.75 8.87
C SER A 85 3.85 10.81 9.06
N VAL A 86 3.27 9.64 9.31
CA VAL A 86 1.95 9.44 9.90
C VAL A 86 2.11 8.41 11.01
N LYS A 87 2.03 8.84 12.27
CA LYS A 87 2.36 8.01 13.45
C LYS A 87 1.20 7.88 14.43
N THR A 88 0.30 8.85 14.46
CA THR A 88 -0.83 8.95 15.38
C THR A 88 -2.16 8.81 14.64
N ALA A 89 -3.23 8.49 15.38
CA ALA A 89 -4.58 8.42 14.81
C ALA A 89 -5.06 9.78 14.25
N ALA A 90 -4.63 10.90 14.87
CA ALA A 90 -4.96 12.24 14.39
C ALA A 90 -4.30 12.53 13.04
N GLU A 91 -3.00 12.24 12.91
CA GLU A 91 -2.28 12.36 11.63
C GLU A 91 -2.84 11.40 10.57
N ASN A 92 -3.31 10.22 11.00
CA ASN A 92 -3.92 9.27 10.09
C ASN A 92 -5.15 9.88 9.42
N ASN A 93 -6.00 10.58 10.16
CA ASN A 93 -7.18 11.29 9.64
C ASN A 93 -6.87 12.62 8.94
N ALA A 94 -5.60 13.04 8.88
CA ALA A 94 -5.20 14.23 8.15
C ALA A 94 -5.05 13.95 6.64
N ALA A 95 -4.92 15.03 5.86
CA ALA A 95 -4.83 14.95 4.40
C ALA A 95 -3.72 14.01 3.88
N LEU A 96 -2.58 13.95 4.59
CA LEU A 96 -1.48 13.04 4.24
C LEU A 96 -1.89 11.57 4.39
N GLY A 97 -2.50 11.19 5.52
CA GLY A 97 -2.95 9.82 5.75
C GLY A 97 -4.02 9.38 4.76
N GLN A 98 -4.98 10.26 4.46
CA GLN A 98 -5.99 10.00 3.41
C GLN A 98 -5.34 9.81 2.04
N LYS A 99 -4.34 10.62 1.70
CA LYS A 99 -3.66 10.53 0.41
C LYS A 99 -2.86 9.23 0.27
N ILE A 100 -2.12 8.84 1.31
CA ILE A 100 -1.41 7.55 1.34
C ILE A 100 -2.39 6.40 1.18
N ALA A 101 -3.51 6.42 1.92
CA ALA A 101 -4.53 5.37 1.83
C ALA A 101 -5.10 5.26 0.41
N ASN A 102 -5.45 6.40 -0.22
CA ASN A 102 -5.98 6.42 -1.58
C ASN A 102 -4.98 5.94 -2.65
N ASN A 103 -3.67 5.99 -2.36
CA ASN A 103 -2.64 5.47 -3.25
C ASN A 103 -2.49 3.94 -3.18
N ILE A 104 -2.95 3.29 -2.09
CA ILE A 104 -2.78 1.85 -1.86
C ILE A 104 -3.34 0.99 -3.01
N PRO A 105 -4.59 1.20 -3.51
CA PRO A 105 -5.12 0.37 -4.58
C PRO A 105 -4.29 0.41 -5.86
N ALA A 106 -3.71 1.57 -6.18
CA ALA A 106 -2.91 1.77 -7.37
C ALA A 106 -1.54 1.06 -7.33
N MET A 107 -1.13 0.54 -6.16
CA MET A 107 0.09 -0.25 -6.03
C MET A 107 -0.06 -1.64 -6.64
N PHE A 108 -1.28 -2.18 -6.72
CA PHE A 108 -1.51 -3.57 -7.09
C PHE A 108 -1.88 -3.67 -8.57
N THR A 109 -1.14 -4.50 -9.31
CA THR A 109 -1.45 -4.90 -10.68
C THR A 109 -1.56 -6.42 -10.74
N TYR A 110 -2.56 -6.92 -11.47
CA TYR A 110 -2.82 -8.34 -11.62
C TYR A 110 -2.67 -8.75 -13.08
N GLU A 111 -1.83 -9.75 -13.33
CA GLU A 111 -1.48 -10.27 -14.66
C GLU A 111 -1.46 -11.80 -14.68
#